data_AF-A0AAE3N9W4-F1
#
_entry.id   AF-A0AAE3N9W4-F1
#
_cell.length_a   1.000
_cell.length_b   1.000
_cell.length_c   1.000
_cell.angle_alpha   90.00
_cell.angle_beta   90.00
_cell.angle_gamma   90.00
#
_symmetry.space_group_name_H-M   'P 1'
#
loop_
_entity.id
_entity.type
_entity.pdbx_description
1 polymer ?
#
loop_
_entity_poly.entity_id
_entity_poly.type
_entity_poly.pdbx_seq_one_letter_code
_entity_poly.pdbx_strand_id
1 'polypeptide(L)'
;MLYQIYEAQRSLMEPFADFAQAASKLFTSGAVYSQLPMAQRVAAGYDLLYRLGKDYEKPEFEIKTVQVDGTDVVIHEVIALEKPFCQLRRFKRFTDEVDTLSKLKSQPVVLIVAPLSGHYATLLRDTVKTMLQDHKVYITDWKNARLVPLADGEFHLDDYINYVQEFIRHLQAEYGHCHVMSVCQPTVPVLAAVSLMASRGEPVPLSMTMMGGPIDARRSPTAVNNLATNKSFEWFENNVIYRVPQGFPGEGRRVYPGFLQHTGFVAMNPDRHANSHWDYFKDLIKGDDASAEAHRKFYDEYNAVLDMDADYYLETIRTVFQDFNLVHGTWDVKNPQGDVERVRPQDIRDAALLTIEGELDDISGSGQTQAAHDLCTQVKHGEHFEVQGAGHYGIFSGRRWREQVYPRVRDFIRSQDLPQVRPDTSELAAEDEVEHVTAPAARKRASAAPRKTSAATAAPRSARASRKSS
;
A
#
# COMPACT_ATOMS: atom_id res chain seq x y z
N MET A 1 -1.17 -13.39 22.43
CA MET A 1 -0.38 -14.61 22.11
C MET A 1 -0.50 -15.05 20.64
N LEU A 2 -1.64 -14.85 19.96
CA LEU A 2 -1.82 -15.34 18.58
C LEU A 2 -0.73 -14.87 17.61
N TYR A 3 -0.37 -13.58 17.62
CA TYR A 3 0.69 -13.06 16.73
C TYR A 3 2.06 -13.70 17.01
N GLN A 4 2.45 -13.87 18.28
CA GLN A 4 3.69 -14.57 18.64
C GLN A 4 3.68 -16.05 18.19
N ILE A 5 2.54 -16.73 18.33
CA ILE A 5 2.37 -18.12 17.88
C ILE A 5 2.48 -18.19 16.35
N TYR A 6 1.83 -17.27 15.64
CA TYR A 6 1.89 -17.17 14.19
C TYR A 6 3.32 -16.97 13.69
N GLU A 7 4.05 -16.00 14.25
CA GLU A 7 5.46 -15.76 13.88
C GLU A 7 6.36 -16.92 14.26
N ALA A 8 6.16 -17.56 15.42
CA ALA A 8 6.91 -18.75 15.80
C ALA A 8 6.66 -19.93 14.84
N GLN A 9 5.40 -20.16 14.45
CA GLN A 9 5.05 -21.16 13.43
C GLN A 9 5.67 -20.81 12.08
N ARG A 10 5.63 -19.54 11.67
CA ARG A 10 6.21 -19.04 10.42
C ARG A 10 7.72 -19.29 10.37
N SER A 11 8.46 -18.84 11.38
CA SER A 11 9.92 -19.05 11.46
C SER A 11 10.31 -20.54 11.52
N LEU A 12 9.46 -21.40 12.08
CA LEU A 12 9.67 -22.86 12.04
C LEU A 12 9.43 -23.45 10.64
N MET A 13 8.52 -22.88 9.86
CA MET A 13 8.15 -23.36 8.52
C MET A 13 9.06 -22.83 7.41
N GLU A 14 9.73 -21.69 7.61
CA GLU A 14 10.58 -21.02 6.62
C GLU A 14 11.65 -21.95 6.00
N PRO A 15 12.44 -22.74 6.76
CA PRO A 15 13.41 -23.67 6.17
C PRO A 15 12.76 -24.77 5.31
N PHE A 16 11.54 -25.19 5.65
CA PHE A 16 10.79 -26.19 4.88
C PHE A 16 10.20 -25.59 3.60
N ALA A 17 9.78 -24.32 3.65
CA ALA A 17 9.33 -23.59 2.47
C ALA A 17 10.48 -23.42 1.47
N ASP A 18 11.67 -23.00 1.92
CA ASP A 18 12.86 -22.87 1.05
C ASP A 18 13.26 -24.20 0.42
N PHE A 19 13.20 -25.28 1.21
CA PHE A 19 13.42 -26.63 0.71
C PHE A 19 12.38 -27.02 -0.36
N ALA A 20 11.10 -26.71 -0.14
CA ALA A 20 10.04 -26.96 -1.11
C ALA A 20 10.24 -26.14 -2.40
N GLN A 21 10.72 -24.89 -2.31
CA GLN A 21 11.05 -24.08 -3.49
C GLN A 21 12.20 -24.71 -4.30
N ALA A 22 13.26 -25.13 -3.62
CA ALA A 22 14.40 -25.80 -4.24
C ALA A 22 13.98 -27.13 -4.89
N ALA A 23 13.13 -27.90 -4.20
CA ALA A 23 12.58 -29.16 -4.71
C ALA A 23 11.74 -28.91 -5.97
N SER A 24 10.84 -27.91 -5.98
CA SER A 24 10.03 -27.57 -7.16
C SER A 24 10.89 -27.27 -8.41
N LYS A 25 11.99 -26.53 -8.23
CA LYS A 25 12.93 -26.20 -9.32
C LYS A 25 13.60 -27.44 -9.92
N LEU A 26 13.79 -28.52 -9.17
CA LEU A 26 14.40 -29.77 -9.67
C LEU A 26 13.49 -30.58 -10.62
N PHE A 27 12.18 -30.35 -10.57
CA PHE A 27 11.17 -31.06 -11.38
C PHE A 27 10.55 -30.20 -12.48
N THR A 28 10.93 -28.92 -12.60
CA THR A 28 10.44 -27.98 -13.63
C THR A 28 11.19 -28.19 -14.96
N SER A 29 10.61 -27.81 -16.10
CA SER A 29 11.18 -28.10 -17.43
C SER A 29 12.64 -27.64 -17.58
N GLY A 30 13.53 -28.54 -17.98
CA GLY A 30 14.97 -28.27 -18.11
C GLY A 30 15.80 -28.67 -16.88
N ALA A 31 15.16 -29.10 -15.78
CA ALA A 31 15.84 -29.59 -14.58
C ALA A 31 16.07 -31.11 -14.60
N VAL A 32 16.91 -31.59 -13.66
CA VAL A 32 17.41 -32.98 -13.59
C VAL A 32 16.30 -34.02 -13.57
N TYR A 33 15.16 -33.72 -12.93
CA TYR A 33 14.03 -34.66 -12.79
C TYR A 33 12.82 -34.29 -13.65
N SER A 34 12.98 -33.35 -14.58
CA SER A 34 11.88 -32.82 -15.40
C SER A 34 11.22 -33.84 -16.33
N GLN A 35 11.91 -34.93 -16.66
CA GLN A 35 11.41 -35.99 -17.54
C GLN A 35 10.77 -37.17 -16.79
N LEU A 36 10.74 -37.15 -15.44
CA LEU A 36 10.08 -38.22 -14.69
C LEU A 36 8.55 -38.19 -14.92
N PRO A 37 7.89 -39.37 -14.96
CA PRO A 37 6.43 -39.43 -14.95
C PRO A 37 5.89 -38.64 -13.75
N MET A 38 4.89 -37.79 -13.97
CA MET A 38 4.31 -36.91 -12.96
C MET A 38 5.23 -35.80 -12.40
N ALA A 39 6.41 -35.55 -13.00
CA ALA A 39 7.32 -34.47 -12.56
C ALA A 39 6.63 -33.11 -12.43
N GLN A 40 5.77 -32.75 -13.39
CA GLN A 40 4.97 -31.53 -13.33
C GLN A 40 4.00 -31.49 -12.13
N ARG A 41 3.42 -32.63 -11.74
CA ARG A 41 2.52 -32.70 -10.57
C ARG A 41 3.31 -32.61 -9.26
N VAL A 42 4.49 -33.22 -9.22
CA VAL A 42 5.41 -33.12 -8.07
C VAL A 42 5.93 -31.69 -7.90
N ALA A 43 6.34 -31.04 -9.00
CA ALA A 43 6.73 -29.63 -9.01
C ALA A 43 5.58 -28.74 -8.52
N ALA A 44 4.36 -28.94 -9.02
CA ALA A 44 3.18 -28.19 -8.58
C ALA A 44 2.85 -28.41 -7.09
N GLY A 45 3.03 -29.63 -6.57
CA GLY A 45 2.83 -29.93 -5.15
C GLY A 45 3.86 -29.23 -4.25
N TYR A 46 5.13 -29.22 -4.63
CA TYR A 46 6.18 -28.49 -3.92
C TYR A 46 6.03 -26.97 -4.05
N ASP A 47 5.60 -26.46 -5.21
CA ASP A 47 5.29 -25.04 -5.40
C ASP A 47 4.13 -24.60 -4.50
N LEU A 48 3.10 -25.44 -4.36
CA LEU A 48 1.99 -25.21 -3.44
C LEU A 48 2.47 -25.19 -1.97
N LEU A 49 3.30 -26.17 -1.57
CA LEU A 49 3.86 -26.21 -0.21
C LEU A 49 4.74 -24.99 0.09
N TYR A 50 5.57 -24.57 -0.86
CA TYR A 50 6.35 -23.32 -0.74
C TYR A 50 5.44 -22.11 -0.56
N ARG A 51 4.41 -21.96 -1.40
CA ARG A 51 3.47 -20.83 -1.31
C ARG A 51 2.69 -20.77 0.00
N LEU A 52 2.39 -21.93 0.60
CA LEU A 52 1.71 -22.03 1.89
C LEU A 52 2.63 -21.70 3.08
N GLY A 53 3.95 -21.87 2.92
CA GLY A 53 4.93 -21.68 3.99
C GLY A 53 5.86 -20.47 3.85
N LYS A 54 5.88 -19.81 2.69
CA LYS A 54 6.79 -18.67 2.43
C LYS A 54 6.32 -17.40 3.11
N ASP A 55 7.28 -16.55 3.49
CA ASP A 55 7.00 -15.15 3.81
C ASP A 55 6.70 -14.39 2.51
N TYR A 56 5.78 -13.44 2.59
CA TYR A 56 5.47 -12.55 1.48
C TYR A 56 6.07 -11.19 1.82
N GLU A 57 7.26 -10.95 1.27
CA GLU A 57 7.92 -9.65 1.36
C GLU A 57 7.13 -8.58 0.59
N LYS A 58 7.42 -7.31 0.88
CA LYS A 58 6.86 -6.18 0.15
C LYS A 58 7.22 -6.29 -1.35
N PRO A 59 6.25 -6.35 -2.27
CA PRO A 59 6.52 -6.38 -3.70
C PRO A 59 7.12 -5.06 -4.19
N GLU A 60 7.91 -5.11 -5.27
CA GLU A 60 8.35 -3.92 -6.00
C GLU A 60 7.33 -3.56 -7.08
N PHE A 61 7.26 -2.28 -7.49
CA PHE A 61 6.39 -1.90 -8.62
C PHE A 61 6.85 -2.55 -9.93
N GLU A 62 8.15 -2.78 -10.11
CA GLU A 62 8.75 -3.40 -11.31
C GLU A 62 8.33 -2.74 -12.65
N ILE A 63 7.95 -1.46 -12.64
CA ILE A 63 7.63 -0.71 -13.85
C ILE A 63 8.95 -0.18 -14.41
N LYS A 64 9.52 -0.90 -15.38
CA LYS A 64 10.80 -0.52 -16.02
C LYS A 64 10.60 0.37 -17.24
N THR A 65 9.55 0.12 -18.01
CA THR A 65 9.21 0.89 -19.21
C THR A 65 7.70 1.06 -19.35
N VAL A 66 7.30 2.16 -19.98
CA VAL A 66 5.92 2.43 -20.42
C VAL A 66 5.93 2.96 -21.84
N GLN A 67 4.85 2.72 -22.58
CA GLN A 67 4.68 3.22 -23.93
C GLN A 67 3.98 4.58 -23.89
N VAL A 68 4.59 5.59 -24.50
CA VAL A 68 4.02 6.95 -24.64
C VAL A 68 4.00 7.27 -26.13
N ASP A 69 2.81 7.34 -26.73
CA ASP A 69 2.61 7.53 -28.18
C ASP A 69 3.42 6.57 -29.08
N GLY A 70 3.70 5.36 -28.61
CA GLY A 70 4.49 4.36 -29.33
C GLY A 70 6.01 4.46 -29.11
N THR A 71 6.48 5.41 -28.29
CA THR A 71 7.86 5.46 -27.79
C THR A 71 7.98 4.75 -26.45
N ASP A 72 8.96 3.86 -26.33
CA ASP A 72 9.34 3.27 -25.04
C ASP A 72 10.04 4.33 -24.17
N VAL A 73 9.45 4.60 -23.02
CA VAL A 73 9.96 5.53 -22.01
C VAL A 73 10.43 4.72 -20.81
N VAL A 74 11.68 4.95 -20.39
CA VAL A 74 12.27 4.29 -19.21
C VAL A 74 11.73 4.93 -17.94
N ILE A 75 11.39 4.09 -16.97
CA ILE A 75 10.89 4.51 -15.67
C ILE A 75 11.97 4.28 -14.60
N HIS A 76 12.22 5.32 -13.81
CA HIS A 76 13.04 5.23 -12.61
C HIS A 76 12.23 5.63 -11.39
N GLU A 77 12.23 4.78 -10.39
CA GLU A 77 11.47 4.96 -9.16
C GLU A 77 12.34 5.63 -8.10
N VAL A 78 11.88 6.74 -7.54
CA VAL A 78 12.60 7.50 -6.51
C VAL A 78 11.69 7.83 -5.33
N ILE A 79 12.27 7.95 -4.13
CA ILE A 79 11.57 8.46 -2.96
C ILE A 79 11.67 9.99 -3.00
N ALA A 80 10.55 10.67 -3.21
CA ALA A 80 10.47 12.13 -3.23
C ALA A 80 10.37 12.73 -1.82
N LEU A 81 9.68 12.04 -0.90
CA LEU A 81 9.60 12.42 0.50
C LEU A 81 9.56 11.18 1.39
N GLU A 82 10.35 11.18 2.46
CA GLU A 82 10.39 10.11 3.45
C GLU A 82 9.65 10.53 4.71
N LYS A 83 8.70 9.71 5.16
CA LYS A 83 8.00 9.86 6.45
C LYS A 83 8.14 8.58 7.28
N PRO A 84 7.99 8.66 8.61
CA PRO A 84 8.02 7.48 9.47
C PRO A 84 7.12 6.32 9.01
N PHE A 85 5.89 6.62 8.56
CA PHE A 85 4.90 5.61 8.15
C PHE A 85 4.61 5.56 6.65
N CYS A 86 5.22 6.42 5.83
CA CYS A 86 4.94 6.50 4.40
C CYS A 86 6.16 6.95 3.61
N GLN A 87 6.30 6.46 2.38
CA GLN A 87 7.18 7.05 1.38
C GLN A 87 6.32 7.68 0.30
N LEU A 88 6.57 8.94 -0.06
CA LEU A 88 6.04 9.51 -1.29
C LEU A 88 6.96 9.09 -2.42
N ARG A 89 6.51 8.18 -3.27
CA ARG A 89 7.29 7.66 -4.41
C ARG A 89 6.94 8.42 -5.68
N ARG A 90 7.96 8.70 -6.50
CA ARG A 90 7.84 9.34 -7.81
C ARG A 90 8.40 8.40 -8.87
N PHE A 91 7.70 8.30 -9.99
CA PHE A 91 8.13 7.56 -11.16
C PHE A 91 8.64 8.55 -12.22
N LYS A 92 9.96 8.80 -12.22
CA LYS A 92 10.61 9.67 -13.20
C LYS A 92 10.65 8.95 -14.56
N ARG A 93 10.38 9.70 -15.63
CA ARG A 93 10.26 9.22 -17.02
C ARG A 93 11.42 9.75 -17.85
N PHE A 94 12.14 8.87 -18.52
CA PHE A 94 13.33 9.20 -19.33
C PHE A 94 13.17 8.72 -20.77
N THR A 95 13.55 9.57 -21.70
CA THR A 95 13.54 9.28 -23.14
C THR A 95 14.56 10.18 -23.82
N ASP A 96 15.21 9.66 -24.85
CA ASP A 96 16.14 10.40 -25.69
C ASP A 96 15.42 11.11 -26.86
N GLU A 97 14.12 10.84 -27.05
CA GLU A 97 13.29 11.48 -28.07
C GLU A 97 12.82 12.87 -27.63
N VAL A 98 13.26 13.90 -28.33
CA VAL A 98 13.07 15.32 -27.94
C VAL A 98 11.58 15.72 -27.90
N ASP A 99 10.78 15.25 -28.86
CA ASP A 99 9.35 15.56 -28.94
C ASP A 99 8.59 14.90 -27.77
N THR A 100 8.89 13.62 -27.50
CA THR A 100 8.35 12.89 -26.36
C THR A 100 8.75 13.56 -25.05
N LEU A 101 10.02 13.93 -24.89
CA LEU A 101 10.51 14.64 -23.70
C LEU A 101 9.77 15.96 -23.46
N SER A 102 9.55 16.75 -24.52
CA SER A 102 8.83 18.02 -24.44
C SER A 102 7.38 17.82 -23.98
N LYS A 103 6.71 16.78 -24.49
CA LYS A 103 5.36 16.38 -24.03
C LYS A 103 5.36 15.92 -22.58
N LEU A 104 6.29 15.07 -22.17
CA LEU A 104 6.38 14.58 -20.77
C LEU A 104 6.55 15.73 -19.77
N LYS A 105 7.29 16.77 -20.15
CA LYS A 105 7.50 17.98 -19.34
C LYS A 105 6.24 18.82 -19.15
N SER A 106 5.32 18.86 -20.12
CA SER A 106 4.07 19.63 -20.00
C SER A 106 2.93 18.86 -19.32
N GLN A 107 2.99 17.54 -19.24
CA GLN A 107 1.91 16.71 -18.70
C GLN A 107 1.55 17.00 -17.22
N PRO A 108 0.28 16.82 -16.82
CA PRO A 108 -0.18 17.10 -15.46
C PRO A 108 0.56 16.25 -14.42
N VAL A 109 0.66 16.79 -13.20
CA VAL A 109 1.17 16.06 -12.04
C VAL A 109 0.05 15.52 -11.18
N VAL A 110 0.12 14.22 -10.86
CA VAL A 110 -0.93 13.50 -10.13
C VAL A 110 -0.35 12.81 -8.91
N LEU A 111 -0.93 13.12 -7.74
CA LEU A 111 -0.75 12.38 -6.50
C LEU A 111 -1.79 11.27 -6.40
N ILE A 112 -1.34 10.02 -6.50
CA ILE A 112 -2.14 8.83 -6.21
C ILE A 112 -2.02 8.52 -4.72
N VAL A 113 -3.13 8.53 -4.00
CA VAL A 113 -3.17 8.12 -2.60
C VAL A 113 -3.65 6.67 -2.56
N ALA A 114 -2.71 5.77 -2.30
CA ALA A 114 -2.94 4.34 -2.19
C ALA A 114 -3.58 3.99 -0.83
N PRO A 115 -4.38 2.92 -0.76
CA PRO A 115 -5.00 2.51 0.49
C PRO A 115 -4.00 2.00 1.51
N LEU A 116 -4.22 2.36 2.77
CA LEU A 116 -3.61 1.72 3.93
C LEU A 116 -4.67 0.81 4.55
N SER A 117 -4.93 -0.31 3.88
CA SER A 117 -5.94 -1.32 4.24
C SER A 117 -5.36 -2.74 4.17
N GLY A 118 -4.13 -2.89 4.69
CA GLY A 118 -3.46 -4.18 4.80
C GLY A 118 -2.65 -4.64 3.60
N HIS A 119 -2.61 -3.87 2.51
CA HIS A 119 -1.85 -4.21 1.30
C HIS A 119 -0.89 -3.07 0.93
N TYR A 120 0.18 -3.40 0.20
CA TYR A 120 1.13 -2.41 -0.29
C TYR A 120 0.58 -1.65 -1.52
N ALA A 121 1.15 -0.45 -1.78
CA ALA A 121 0.74 0.41 -2.88
C ALA A 121 0.94 -0.23 -4.27
N THR A 122 1.74 -1.28 -4.35
CA THR A 122 1.95 -2.12 -5.54
C THR A 122 0.69 -2.85 -6.02
N LEU A 123 -0.36 -2.91 -5.21
CA LEU A 123 -1.71 -3.30 -5.66
C LEU A 123 -2.24 -2.36 -6.77
N LEU A 124 -1.79 -1.10 -6.78
CA LEU A 124 -2.09 -0.10 -7.82
C LEU A 124 -1.05 -0.07 -8.94
N ARG A 125 -0.23 -1.12 -9.11
CA ARG A 125 0.81 -1.18 -10.16
C ARG A 125 0.24 -0.95 -11.56
N ASP A 126 -0.90 -1.56 -11.90
CA ASP A 126 -1.55 -1.36 -13.21
C ASP A 126 -2.08 0.07 -13.37
N THR A 127 -2.61 0.65 -12.28
CA THR A 127 -3.01 2.05 -12.20
C THR A 127 -1.84 2.99 -12.49
N VAL A 128 -0.72 2.82 -11.78
CA VAL A 128 0.50 3.61 -11.96
C VAL A 128 1.03 3.47 -13.38
N LYS A 129 1.13 2.25 -13.89
CA LYS A 129 1.61 1.96 -15.25
C LYS A 129 0.75 2.65 -16.32
N THR A 130 -0.57 2.67 -16.12
CA THR A 130 -1.50 3.33 -17.04
C THR A 130 -1.39 4.84 -16.95
N MET A 131 -1.39 5.40 -15.73
CA MET A 131 -1.29 6.84 -15.49
C MET A 131 0.01 7.45 -16.03
N LEU A 132 1.11 6.69 -16.00
CA LEU A 132 2.42 7.13 -16.50
C LEU A 132 2.46 7.45 -18.00
N GLN A 133 1.45 7.04 -18.76
CA GLN A 133 1.35 7.36 -20.19
C GLN A 133 1.05 8.85 -20.42
N ASP A 134 0.24 9.45 -19.54
CA ASP A 134 -0.25 10.83 -19.70
C ASP A 134 0.14 11.78 -18.54
N HIS A 135 0.75 11.29 -17.46
CA HIS A 135 0.93 12.07 -16.23
C HIS A 135 2.29 11.87 -15.56
N LYS A 136 2.75 12.90 -14.82
CA LYS A 136 3.81 12.75 -13.81
C LYS A 136 3.19 12.12 -12.57
N VAL A 137 3.60 10.90 -12.22
CA VAL A 137 2.94 10.11 -11.17
C VAL A 137 3.75 10.12 -9.89
N TYR A 138 3.07 10.49 -8.80
CA TYR A 138 3.50 10.28 -7.43
C TYR A 138 2.50 9.35 -6.73
N ILE A 139 2.96 8.49 -5.84
CA ILE A 139 2.10 7.59 -5.06
C ILE A 139 2.51 7.54 -3.59
N THR A 140 1.54 7.49 -2.69
CA THR A 140 1.80 7.16 -1.28
C THR A 140 2.08 5.68 -1.13
N ASP A 141 3.21 5.33 -0.53
CA ASP A 141 3.62 3.95 -0.28
C ASP A 141 3.81 3.75 1.23
N TRP A 142 2.77 3.22 1.87
CA TRP A 142 2.71 3.04 3.32
C TRP A 142 3.66 1.96 3.80
N LYS A 143 4.29 2.19 4.95
CA LYS A 143 5.19 1.24 5.58
C LYS A 143 4.43 0.28 6.47
N ASN A 144 4.91 -0.96 6.53
CA ASN A 144 4.42 -1.94 7.48
C ASN A 144 4.77 -1.49 8.91
N ALA A 145 3.75 -1.29 9.76
CA ALA A 145 3.93 -0.73 11.10
C ALA A 145 4.86 -1.58 11.98
N ARG A 146 4.97 -2.90 11.73
CA ARG A 146 5.95 -3.75 12.44
C ARG A 146 7.40 -3.34 12.19
N LEU A 147 7.67 -2.66 11.07
CA LEU A 147 9.00 -2.19 10.70
C LEU A 147 9.27 -0.74 11.12
N VAL A 148 8.31 -0.06 11.76
CA VAL A 148 8.47 1.34 12.22
C VAL A 148 8.82 1.36 13.72
N PRO A 149 10.02 1.84 14.09
CA PRO A 149 10.45 1.95 15.49
C PRO A 149 9.45 2.67 16.40
N LEU A 150 9.35 2.27 17.66
CA LEU A 150 8.54 2.97 18.68
C LEU A 150 8.96 4.44 18.88
N ALA A 151 10.24 4.74 18.68
CA ALA A 151 10.77 6.10 18.80
C ALA A 151 10.16 7.08 17.79
N ASP A 152 9.61 6.57 16.68
CA ASP A 152 8.96 7.37 15.65
C ASP A 152 7.46 7.67 15.96
N GLY A 153 7.00 7.32 17.18
CA GLY A 153 5.65 7.63 17.65
C GLY A 153 4.57 6.67 17.15
N GLU A 154 3.32 6.97 17.52
CA GLU A 154 2.12 6.29 17.02
C GLU A 154 1.69 6.91 15.67
N PHE A 155 0.79 6.24 14.95
CA PHE A 155 0.24 6.77 13.70
C PHE A 155 -1.27 6.79 13.80
N HIS A 156 -1.82 7.99 13.75
CA HIS A 156 -3.25 8.28 13.88
C HIS A 156 -3.88 8.57 12.51
N LEU A 157 -5.21 8.58 12.45
CA LEU A 157 -5.95 9.03 11.26
C LEU A 157 -5.66 10.50 10.92
N ASP A 158 -5.43 11.32 11.94
CA ASP A 158 -5.02 12.72 11.78
C ASP A 158 -3.64 12.82 11.09
N ASP A 159 -2.68 11.95 11.44
CA ASP A 159 -1.36 11.92 10.82
C ASP A 159 -1.43 11.55 9.34
N TYR A 160 -2.32 10.63 8.97
CA TYR A 160 -2.61 10.31 7.58
C TYR A 160 -3.05 11.55 6.80
N ILE A 161 -4.02 12.29 7.35
CA ILE A 161 -4.55 13.51 6.75
C ILE A 161 -3.46 14.57 6.65
N ASN A 162 -2.63 14.71 7.68
CA ASN A 162 -1.51 15.64 7.71
C ASN A 162 -0.44 15.30 6.65
N TYR A 163 -0.11 14.02 6.46
CA TYR A 163 0.80 13.58 5.39
C TYR A 163 0.24 13.88 4.01
N VAL A 164 -1.06 13.64 3.75
CA VAL A 164 -1.68 13.97 2.46
C VAL A 164 -1.58 15.47 2.18
N GLN A 165 -1.90 16.33 3.16
CA GLN A 165 -1.78 17.79 3.00
C GLN A 165 -0.34 18.20 2.71
N GLU A 166 0.64 17.60 3.39
CA GLU A 166 2.05 17.87 3.14
C GLU A 166 2.49 17.42 1.74
N PHE A 167 2.08 16.25 1.28
CA PHE A 167 2.39 15.79 -0.06
C PHE A 167 1.77 16.72 -1.11
N ILE A 168 0.50 17.12 -0.95
CA ILE A 168 -0.13 18.11 -1.84
C ILE A 168 0.68 19.39 -1.87
N ARG A 169 1.03 19.96 -0.71
CA ARG A 169 1.86 21.18 -0.63
C ARG A 169 3.22 21.02 -1.30
N HIS A 170 3.88 19.88 -1.11
CA HIS A 170 5.17 19.57 -1.74
C HIS A 170 5.06 19.58 -3.27
N LEU A 171 4.04 18.92 -3.82
CA LEU A 171 3.77 18.89 -5.25
C LEU A 171 3.42 20.29 -5.79
N GLN A 172 2.55 21.02 -5.10
CA GLN A 172 2.17 22.38 -5.51
C GLN A 172 3.34 23.37 -5.41
N ALA A 173 4.29 23.17 -4.49
CA ALA A 173 5.51 23.97 -4.44
C ALA A 173 6.45 23.68 -5.62
N GLU A 174 6.55 22.42 -6.07
CA GLU A 174 7.39 22.04 -7.22
C GLU A 174 6.77 22.45 -8.57
N TYR A 175 5.44 22.38 -8.69
CA TYR A 175 4.73 22.47 -9.98
C TYR A 175 3.71 23.62 -10.09
N GLY A 176 3.49 24.35 -9.00
CA GLY A 176 2.45 25.39 -8.87
C GLY A 176 1.08 24.82 -8.48
N HIS A 177 0.76 23.60 -8.91
CA HIS A 177 -0.51 22.93 -8.64
C HIS A 177 -0.38 21.41 -8.79
N CYS A 178 -1.41 20.64 -8.45
CA CYS A 178 -1.48 19.21 -8.71
C CYS A 178 -2.92 18.71 -8.85
N HIS A 179 -3.06 17.46 -9.25
CA HIS A 179 -4.30 16.69 -9.16
C HIS A 179 -4.13 15.57 -8.14
N VAL A 180 -5.21 15.19 -7.46
CA VAL A 180 -5.21 14.08 -6.49
C VAL A 180 -6.17 12.99 -6.96
N MET A 181 -5.71 11.75 -6.89
CA MET A 181 -6.51 10.56 -7.13
C MET A 181 -6.43 9.64 -5.92
N SER A 182 -7.58 9.27 -5.35
CA SER A 182 -7.67 8.41 -4.17
C SER A 182 -8.48 7.16 -4.49
N VAL A 183 -7.98 6.00 -4.06
CA VAL A 183 -8.56 4.70 -4.41
C VAL A 183 -8.91 3.92 -3.15
N CYS A 184 -10.18 3.55 -3.00
CA CYS A 184 -10.74 2.84 -1.86
C CYS A 184 -10.80 3.71 -0.59
N GLN A 185 -10.37 3.14 0.54
CA GLN A 185 -10.27 3.74 1.87
C GLN A 185 -9.73 5.20 1.94
N PRO A 186 -8.69 5.62 1.20
CA PRO A 186 -8.12 6.98 1.24
C PRO A 186 -9.06 8.10 0.82
N THR A 187 -10.13 7.81 0.08
CA THR A 187 -11.09 8.82 -0.37
C THR A 187 -11.60 9.70 0.79
N VAL A 188 -11.87 9.10 1.96
CA VAL A 188 -12.33 9.78 3.17
C VAL A 188 -11.27 10.74 3.74
N PRO A 189 -10.06 10.29 4.12
CA PRO A 189 -9.03 11.19 4.64
C PRO A 189 -8.49 12.18 3.58
N VAL A 190 -8.52 11.86 2.29
CA VAL A 190 -8.17 12.82 1.23
C VAL A 190 -9.20 13.94 1.13
N LEU A 191 -10.49 13.63 1.19
CA LEU A 191 -11.52 14.66 1.24
C LEU A 191 -11.36 15.54 2.49
N ALA A 192 -11.04 14.94 3.64
CA ALA A 192 -10.75 15.70 4.86
C ALA A 192 -9.54 16.64 4.71
N ALA A 193 -8.43 16.13 4.17
CA ALA A 193 -7.22 16.90 3.89
C ALA A 193 -7.52 18.15 3.05
N VAL A 194 -8.19 17.96 1.90
CA VAL A 194 -8.51 19.07 0.98
C VAL A 194 -9.53 20.04 1.60
N SER A 195 -10.50 19.53 2.39
CA SER A 195 -11.45 20.36 3.13
C SER A 195 -10.77 21.29 4.12
N LEU A 196 -9.79 20.78 4.87
CA LEU A 196 -9.02 21.56 5.86
C LEU A 196 -8.15 22.62 5.16
N MET A 197 -7.49 22.26 4.06
CA MET A 197 -6.74 23.21 3.24
C MET A 197 -7.65 24.33 2.71
N ALA A 198 -8.82 23.98 2.16
CA ALA A 198 -9.81 24.94 1.68
C ALA A 198 -10.32 25.87 2.80
N SER A 199 -10.58 25.31 3.99
CA SER A 199 -11.04 26.06 5.17
C SER A 199 -10.02 27.12 5.62
N ARG A 200 -8.72 26.84 5.45
CA ARG A 200 -7.63 27.78 5.72
C ARG A 200 -7.35 28.77 4.59
N GLY A 201 -8.04 28.65 3.45
CA GLY A 201 -7.77 29.45 2.26
C GLY A 201 -6.43 29.11 1.58
N GLU A 202 -5.91 27.91 1.82
CA GLU A 202 -4.73 27.42 1.11
C GLU A 202 -5.07 27.00 -0.33
N PRO A 203 -4.11 27.05 -1.27
CA PRO A 203 -4.28 26.45 -2.58
C PRO A 203 -4.59 24.95 -2.47
N VAL A 204 -5.69 24.53 -3.08
CA VAL A 204 -6.11 23.12 -3.17
C VAL A 204 -5.73 22.51 -4.53
N PRO A 205 -5.72 21.17 -4.67
CA PRO A 205 -5.53 20.53 -5.97
C PRO A 205 -6.57 20.98 -6.99
N LEU A 206 -6.20 21.06 -8.28
CA LEU A 206 -7.14 21.46 -9.33
C LEU A 206 -8.29 20.48 -9.51
N SER A 207 -8.03 19.20 -9.24
CA SER A 207 -9.10 18.20 -9.22
C SER A 207 -8.84 17.08 -8.21
N MET A 208 -9.94 16.50 -7.75
CA MET A 208 -9.99 15.30 -6.93
C MET A 208 -10.72 14.19 -7.69
N THR A 209 -10.05 13.06 -7.89
CA THR A 209 -10.66 11.82 -8.37
C THR A 209 -10.79 10.86 -7.19
N MET A 210 -12.01 10.46 -6.83
CA MET A 210 -12.31 9.55 -5.72
C MET A 210 -12.93 8.27 -6.25
N MET A 211 -12.34 7.12 -5.94
CA MET A 211 -12.70 5.85 -6.58
C MET A 211 -13.02 4.77 -5.56
N GLY A 212 -14.25 4.24 -5.58
CA GLY A 212 -14.66 3.11 -4.73
C GLY A 212 -14.48 3.35 -3.23
N GLY A 213 -14.77 4.56 -2.77
CA GLY A 213 -14.52 5.04 -1.42
C GLY A 213 -15.74 5.07 -0.50
N PRO A 214 -15.60 4.76 0.80
CA PRO A 214 -16.71 4.79 1.75
C PRO A 214 -17.02 6.20 2.29
N ILE A 215 -17.26 7.19 1.42
CA ILE A 215 -17.55 8.58 1.83
C ILE A 215 -18.82 8.63 2.69
N ASP A 216 -19.89 7.95 2.25
CA ASP A 216 -21.07 7.67 3.08
C ASP A 216 -21.32 6.16 3.19
N ALA A 217 -20.61 5.52 4.12
CA ALA A 217 -20.72 4.09 4.42
C ALA A 217 -22.12 3.59 4.84
N ARG A 218 -23.10 4.49 5.02
CA ARG A 218 -24.50 4.14 5.33
C ARG A 218 -25.30 3.80 4.06
N ARG A 219 -24.82 4.22 2.88
CA ARG A 219 -25.46 3.94 1.58
C ARG A 219 -25.05 2.55 1.11
N SER A 220 -26.02 1.77 0.65
CA SER A 220 -25.82 0.40 0.13
C SER A 220 -24.83 -0.43 0.96
N PRO A 221 -25.09 -0.69 2.26
CA PRO A 221 -24.11 -1.33 3.14
C PRO A 221 -23.67 -2.70 2.64
N THR A 222 -22.35 -2.91 2.59
CA THR A 222 -21.71 -4.17 2.20
C THR A 222 -21.39 -5.03 3.43
N ALA A 223 -20.81 -6.21 3.23
CA ALA A 223 -20.34 -7.05 4.32
C ALA A 223 -19.29 -6.34 5.21
N VAL A 224 -18.47 -5.48 4.61
CA VAL A 224 -17.48 -4.66 5.32
C VAL A 224 -18.17 -3.67 6.24
N ASN A 225 -19.17 -2.94 5.73
CA ASN A 225 -19.94 -1.99 6.53
C ASN A 225 -20.65 -2.71 7.69
N ASN A 226 -21.29 -3.84 7.42
CA ASN A 226 -22.04 -4.62 8.42
C ASN A 226 -21.15 -5.14 9.55
N LEU A 227 -19.91 -5.55 9.28
CA LEU A 227 -19.01 -5.97 10.37
C LEU A 227 -18.70 -4.80 11.30
N ALA A 228 -18.38 -3.63 10.73
CA ALA A 228 -18.02 -2.45 11.49
C ALA A 228 -19.17 -1.94 12.38
N THR A 229 -20.42 -2.04 11.89
CA THR A 229 -21.61 -1.59 12.64
C THR A 229 -22.12 -2.63 13.64
N ASN A 230 -21.93 -3.93 13.39
CA ASN A 230 -22.45 -5.00 14.26
C ASN A 230 -21.51 -5.37 15.42
N LYS A 231 -20.26 -4.89 15.41
CA LYS A 231 -19.28 -5.09 16.48
C LYS A 231 -19.03 -3.78 17.20
N SER A 232 -18.92 -3.82 18.53
CA SER A 232 -18.58 -2.63 19.30
C SER A 232 -17.13 -2.21 19.05
N PHE A 233 -16.79 -0.96 19.32
CA PHE A 233 -15.42 -0.47 19.25
C PHE A 233 -14.46 -1.32 20.10
N GLU A 234 -14.86 -1.66 21.33
CA GLU A 234 -14.07 -2.48 22.26
C GLU A 234 -13.89 -3.90 21.74
N TRP A 235 -14.82 -4.40 20.92
CA TRP A 235 -14.64 -5.70 20.27
C TRP A 235 -13.44 -5.64 19.32
N PHE A 236 -13.32 -4.60 18.48
CA PHE A 236 -12.15 -4.44 17.60
C PHE A 236 -10.86 -4.30 18.42
N GLU A 237 -10.86 -3.41 19.41
CA GLU A 237 -9.68 -3.19 20.25
C GLU A 237 -9.17 -4.47 20.94
N ASN A 238 -10.08 -5.31 21.44
CA ASN A 238 -9.70 -6.51 22.19
C ASN A 238 -9.47 -7.77 21.34
N ASN A 239 -9.99 -7.82 20.10
CA ASN A 239 -9.97 -9.04 19.28
C ASN A 239 -9.02 -8.97 18.10
N VAL A 240 -8.73 -7.77 17.55
CA VAL A 240 -7.90 -7.64 16.34
C VAL A 240 -6.60 -6.89 16.55
N ILE A 241 -6.41 -6.24 17.71
CA ILE A 241 -5.17 -5.53 18.02
C ILE A 241 -4.19 -6.41 18.79
N TYR A 242 -2.96 -6.48 18.28
CA TYR A 242 -1.86 -7.25 18.86
C TYR A 242 -0.61 -6.40 18.99
N ARG A 243 0.35 -6.87 19.79
CA ARG A 243 1.67 -6.26 19.87
C ARG A 243 2.61 -6.95 18.89
N VAL A 244 3.40 -6.14 18.18
CA VAL A 244 4.48 -6.62 17.32
C VAL A 244 5.46 -7.47 18.16
N PRO A 245 5.80 -8.70 17.73
CA PRO A 245 6.69 -9.58 18.48
C PRO A 245 8.15 -9.13 18.41
N GLN A 246 9.01 -9.79 19.19
CA GLN A 246 10.44 -9.46 19.25
C GLN A 246 11.15 -9.72 17.92
N GLY A 247 12.19 -8.94 17.65
CA GLY A 247 13.02 -9.08 16.45
C GLY A 247 12.62 -8.18 15.28
N PHE A 248 11.53 -7.42 15.40
CA PHE A 248 11.17 -6.37 14.47
C PHE A 248 11.48 -4.97 15.05
N PRO A 249 11.79 -3.96 14.20
CA PRO A 249 12.02 -2.59 14.67
C PRO A 249 10.87 -2.02 15.52
N GLY A 250 9.63 -2.37 15.19
CA GLY A 250 8.42 -1.95 15.91
C GLY A 250 8.03 -2.84 17.10
N GLU A 251 8.93 -3.68 17.63
CA GLU A 251 8.65 -4.58 18.77
C GLU A 251 7.83 -3.87 19.87
N GLY A 252 6.68 -4.44 20.26
CA GLY A 252 5.81 -3.90 21.29
C GLY A 252 4.75 -2.90 20.81
N ARG A 253 4.88 -2.33 19.60
CA ARG A 253 3.86 -1.47 18.96
C ARG A 253 2.53 -2.20 18.85
N ARG A 254 1.43 -1.50 19.09
CA ARG A 254 0.07 -2.03 18.88
C ARG A 254 -0.26 -1.92 17.39
N VAL A 255 -0.69 -3.03 16.81
CA VAL A 255 -1.04 -3.10 15.38
C VAL A 255 -2.27 -3.96 15.16
N TYR A 256 -2.97 -3.71 14.06
CA TYR A 256 -3.83 -4.71 13.43
C TYR A 256 -2.98 -5.53 12.45
N PRO A 257 -2.62 -6.79 12.76
CA PRO A 257 -1.70 -7.56 11.94
C PRO A 257 -2.25 -7.89 10.55
N GLY A 258 -1.41 -7.80 9.52
CA GLY A 258 -1.80 -8.07 8.13
C GLY A 258 -2.38 -9.48 7.92
N PHE A 259 -1.87 -10.49 8.63
CA PHE A 259 -2.40 -11.87 8.53
C PHE A 259 -3.83 -11.99 9.09
N LEU A 260 -4.18 -11.19 10.11
CA LEU A 260 -5.54 -11.15 10.64
C LEU A 260 -6.48 -10.38 9.73
N GLN A 261 -5.98 -9.33 9.08
CA GLN A 261 -6.72 -8.61 8.05
C GLN A 261 -7.10 -9.54 6.90
N HIS A 262 -6.12 -10.30 6.40
CA HIS A 262 -6.33 -11.28 5.34
C HIS A 262 -7.33 -12.37 5.75
N THR A 263 -7.15 -12.98 6.92
CA THR A 263 -8.03 -14.05 7.39
C THR A 263 -9.44 -13.57 7.76
N GLY A 264 -9.58 -12.34 8.29
CA GLY A 264 -10.86 -11.69 8.56
C GLY A 264 -11.64 -11.43 7.27
N PHE A 265 -10.98 -10.87 6.25
CA PHE A 265 -11.60 -10.65 4.95
C PHE A 265 -12.03 -11.99 4.29
N VAL A 266 -11.16 -13.00 4.32
CA VAL A 266 -11.46 -14.37 3.86
C VAL A 266 -12.66 -14.98 4.59
N ALA A 267 -12.75 -14.79 5.91
CA ALA A 267 -13.82 -15.33 6.74
C ALA A 267 -15.16 -14.58 6.60
N MET A 268 -15.15 -13.32 6.18
CA MET A 268 -16.37 -12.51 5.99
C MET A 268 -17.14 -12.88 4.71
N ASN A 269 -16.52 -13.61 3.80
CA ASN A 269 -17.14 -14.08 2.56
C ASN A 269 -16.64 -15.48 2.17
N PRO A 270 -16.87 -16.56 2.95
CA PRO A 270 -16.24 -17.87 2.69
C PRO A 270 -16.64 -18.48 1.33
N ASP A 271 -17.94 -18.44 1.00
CA ASP A 271 -18.50 -18.96 -0.26
C ASP A 271 -18.16 -18.08 -1.47
N ARG A 272 -17.94 -16.78 -1.19
CA ARG A 272 -17.47 -15.82 -2.18
C ARG A 272 -15.96 -15.83 -2.30
N HIS A 273 -15.12 -16.21 -1.34
CA HIS A 273 -13.66 -16.12 -1.48
C HIS A 273 -13.05 -17.22 -2.33
N ALA A 274 -13.53 -18.46 -2.23
CA ALA A 274 -13.16 -19.49 -3.19
C ALA A 274 -13.59 -19.12 -4.63
N ASN A 275 -14.68 -18.35 -4.76
CA ASN A 275 -15.19 -17.85 -6.02
C ASN A 275 -14.69 -16.45 -6.41
N SER A 276 -14.18 -15.58 -5.52
CA SER A 276 -13.89 -14.16 -5.77
C SER A 276 -12.42 -13.94 -6.01
N HIS A 277 -11.54 -14.75 -5.41
CA HIS A 277 -10.19 -14.90 -5.97
C HIS A 277 -10.26 -15.48 -7.37
N TRP A 278 -11.19 -16.42 -7.58
CA TRP A 278 -11.45 -17.05 -8.87
C TRP A 278 -12.24 -16.15 -9.83
N ASP A 279 -13.10 -15.25 -9.35
CA ASP A 279 -13.97 -14.36 -10.16
C ASP A 279 -13.26 -13.03 -10.43
N TYR A 280 -12.46 -12.49 -9.50
CA TYR A 280 -11.47 -11.45 -9.79
C TYR A 280 -10.44 -11.96 -10.81
N PHE A 281 -9.95 -13.20 -10.65
CA PHE A 281 -9.09 -13.84 -11.65
C PHE A 281 -9.83 -14.12 -12.96
N LYS A 282 -11.05 -14.67 -12.94
CA LYS A 282 -11.86 -14.90 -14.14
C LYS A 282 -12.26 -13.58 -14.78
N ASP A 283 -12.38 -12.47 -14.07
CA ASP A 283 -12.67 -11.15 -14.64
C ASP A 283 -11.39 -10.50 -15.16
N LEU A 284 -10.23 -10.82 -14.58
CA LEU A 284 -8.90 -10.51 -15.12
C LEU A 284 -8.56 -11.35 -16.36
N ILE A 285 -9.11 -12.57 -16.47
CA ILE A 285 -8.89 -13.57 -17.54
C ILE A 285 -10.01 -13.63 -18.58
N LYS A 286 -11.24 -13.23 -18.26
CA LYS A 286 -12.37 -13.26 -19.20
C LYS A 286 -12.09 -12.25 -20.31
N GLY A 287 -11.49 -12.77 -21.37
CA GLY A 287 -11.15 -12.06 -22.57
C GLY A 287 -9.68 -11.65 -22.69
N ASP A 288 -8.85 -11.72 -21.63
CA ASP A 288 -7.41 -11.50 -21.70
C ASP A 288 -6.73 -12.87 -21.71
N ASP A 289 -5.99 -13.22 -22.77
CA ASP A 289 -5.14 -14.42 -22.91
C ASP A 289 -4.00 -14.46 -21.85
N ALA A 290 -4.32 -14.22 -20.57
CA ALA A 290 -3.37 -14.08 -19.50
C ALA A 290 -2.91 -15.44 -18.97
N SER A 291 -1.60 -15.60 -18.85
CA SER A 291 -0.95 -16.85 -18.45
C SER A 291 -1.11 -17.15 -16.96
N ALA A 292 -0.86 -18.40 -16.58
CA ALA A 292 -0.77 -18.81 -15.17
C ALA A 292 0.28 -18.02 -14.36
N GLU A 293 1.22 -17.31 -15.00
CA GLU A 293 2.19 -16.46 -14.31
C GLU A 293 1.57 -15.15 -13.80
N ALA A 294 0.66 -14.54 -14.56
CA ALA A 294 -0.08 -13.35 -14.13
C ALA A 294 -0.94 -13.66 -12.90
N HIS A 295 -1.58 -14.84 -12.88
CA HIS A 295 -2.28 -15.37 -11.72
C HIS A 295 -1.37 -15.46 -10.49
N ARG A 296 -0.18 -16.05 -10.65
CA ARG A 296 0.77 -16.26 -9.56
C ARG A 296 1.27 -14.95 -8.98
N LYS A 297 1.63 -13.98 -9.83
CA LYS A 297 2.08 -12.65 -9.40
C LYS A 297 0.98 -11.90 -8.65
N PHE A 298 -0.26 -11.98 -9.10
CA PHE A 298 -1.38 -11.38 -8.37
C PHE A 298 -1.58 -12.01 -6.98
N TYR A 299 -1.52 -13.33 -6.86
CA TYR A 299 -1.62 -13.99 -5.56
C TYR A 299 -0.47 -13.64 -4.62
N ASP A 300 0.74 -13.54 -5.15
CA ASP A 300 1.91 -13.13 -4.37
C ASP A 300 1.75 -11.68 -3.86
N GLU A 301 1.23 -10.78 -4.70
CA GLU A 301 0.89 -9.41 -4.34
C GLU A 301 -0.18 -9.33 -3.24
N TYR A 302 -1.27 -10.08 -3.40
CA TYR A 302 -2.41 -10.05 -2.49
C TYR A 302 -2.07 -10.67 -1.12
N ASN A 303 -1.19 -11.67 -1.08
CA ASN A 303 -0.72 -12.27 0.16
C ASN A 303 0.38 -11.43 0.86
N ALA A 304 0.98 -10.46 0.15
CA ALA A 304 1.92 -9.52 0.74
C ALA A 304 1.16 -8.45 1.53
N VAL A 305 0.85 -8.80 2.77
CA VAL A 305 0.10 -7.94 3.69
C VAL A 305 1.01 -7.14 4.61
N LEU A 306 0.49 -6.02 5.11
CA LEU A 306 1.18 -5.17 6.07
C LEU A 306 0.37 -4.98 7.35
N ASP A 307 1.07 -4.74 8.46
CA ASP A 307 0.46 -4.39 9.73
C ASP A 307 0.13 -2.89 9.74
N MET A 308 -1.07 -2.56 10.20
CA MET A 308 -1.50 -1.17 10.39
C MET A 308 -1.35 -0.80 11.86
N ASP A 309 -0.94 0.45 12.13
CA ASP A 309 -0.92 0.96 13.50
C ASP A 309 -2.34 0.92 14.10
N ALA A 310 -2.43 0.58 15.39
CA ALA A 310 -3.70 0.35 16.05
C ALA A 310 -4.55 1.61 16.13
N ASP A 311 -3.93 2.76 16.42
CA ASP A 311 -4.66 4.01 16.62
C ASP A 311 -5.32 4.47 15.32
N TYR A 312 -4.55 4.52 14.22
CA TYR A 312 -5.08 4.74 12.87
C TYR A 312 -6.24 3.80 12.52
N TYR A 313 -6.09 2.48 12.74
CA TYR A 313 -7.13 1.52 12.39
C TYR A 313 -8.41 1.74 13.20
N LEU A 314 -8.28 1.84 14.54
CA LEU A 314 -9.42 1.98 15.43
C LEU A 314 -10.14 3.32 15.21
N GLU A 315 -9.38 4.40 15.02
CA GLU A 315 -9.94 5.73 14.69
C GLU A 315 -10.66 5.71 13.36
N THR A 316 -10.16 4.98 12.35
CA THR A 316 -10.86 4.78 11.08
C THR A 316 -12.19 4.06 11.27
N ILE A 317 -12.22 2.96 12.03
CA ILE A 317 -13.46 2.23 12.33
C ILE A 317 -14.47 3.15 13.01
N ARG A 318 -14.06 3.86 14.06
CA ARG A 318 -14.92 4.77 14.80
C ARG A 318 -15.44 5.90 13.89
N THR A 319 -14.53 6.64 13.29
CA THR A 319 -14.84 7.88 12.55
C THR A 319 -15.63 7.61 11.28
N VAL A 320 -15.25 6.59 10.51
CA VAL A 320 -15.79 6.37 9.15
C VAL A 320 -16.97 5.41 9.17
N PHE A 321 -16.92 4.36 9.97
CA PHE A 321 -17.87 3.24 9.87
C PHE A 321 -18.85 3.11 11.05
N GLN A 322 -18.63 3.82 12.17
CA GLN A 322 -19.54 3.79 13.32
C GLN A 322 -20.20 5.14 13.57
N ASP A 323 -19.41 6.19 13.74
CA ASP A 323 -19.88 7.53 14.05
C ASP A 323 -20.22 8.34 12.79
N PHE A 324 -19.69 7.93 11.63
CA PHE A 324 -19.89 8.58 10.33
C PHE A 324 -19.61 10.09 10.38
N ASN A 325 -18.52 10.48 11.04
CA ASN A 325 -18.26 11.87 11.43
C ASN A 325 -18.17 12.84 10.23
N LEU A 326 -17.67 12.37 9.08
CA LEU A 326 -17.56 13.17 7.87
C LEU A 326 -18.94 13.62 7.37
N VAL A 327 -19.87 12.67 7.19
CA VAL A 327 -21.22 12.95 6.67
C VAL A 327 -22.11 13.66 7.68
N HIS A 328 -21.82 13.53 8.98
CA HIS A 328 -22.50 14.29 10.02
C HIS A 328 -21.92 15.70 10.25
N GLY A 329 -20.79 16.03 9.61
CA GLY A 329 -20.12 17.33 9.80
C GLY A 329 -19.58 17.52 11.21
N THR A 330 -19.27 16.42 11.91
CA THR A 330 -18.76 16.39 13.28
C THR A 330 -17.28 16.00 13.36
N TRP A 331 -16.63 15.75 12.21
CA TRP A 331 -15.24 15.32 12.19
C TRP A 331 -14.28 16.47 12.46
N ASP A 332 -13.64 16.40 13.63
CA ASP A 332 -12.54 17.26 14.04
C ASP A 332 -11.21 16.51 13.88
N VAL A 333 -10.20 17.19 13.32
CA VAL A 333 -8.86 16.67 13.03
C VAL A 333 -7.83 17.55 13.73
N LYS A 334 -6.83 16.94 14.37
CA LYS A 334 -5.71 17.66 14.97
C LYS A 334 -4.60 17.92 13.94
N ASN A 335 -4.20 19.18 13.81
CA ASN A 335 -3.07 19.55 12.98
C ASN A 335 -1.72 19.22 13.67
N PRO A 336 -0.57 19.30 12.96
CA PRO A 336 0.74 19.02 13.56
C PRO A 336 1.14 19.95 14.72
N GLN A 337 0.49 21.10 14.87
CA GLN A 337 0.70 22.05 15.97
C GLN A 337 -0.16 21.71 17.20
N GLY A 338 -1.10 20.77 17.08
CA GLY A 338 -1.99 20.33 18.14
C GLY A 338 -3.36 21.01 18.16
N ASP A 339 -3.62 21.93 17.22
CA ASP A 339 -4.91 22.62 17.11
C ASP A 339 -5.95 21.70 16.46
N VAL A 340 -7.19 21.81 16.95
CA VAL A 340 -8.32 21.03 16.46
C VAL A 340 -9.08 21.82 15.40
N GLU A 341 -9.26 21.23 14.22
CA GLU A 341 -9.89 21.86 13.07
C GLU A 341 -11.06 21.00 12.56
N ARG A 342 -12.19 21.66 12.27
CA ARG A 342 -13.38 21.00 11.72
C ARG A 342 -13.19 20.74 10.24
N VAL A 343 -13.40 19.50 9.82
CA VAL A 343 -13.50 19.12 8.40
C VAL A 343 -14.79 19.67 7.79
N ARG A 344 -14.67 20.50 6.75
CA ARG A 344 -15.78 21.17 6.07
C ARG A 344 -15.70 21.02 4.54
N PRO A 345 -16.21 19.93 3.96
CA PRO A 345 -16.20 19.72 2.50
C PRO A 345 -16.87 20.84 1.70
N GLN A 346 -17.85 21.52 2.29
CA GLN A 346 -18.52 22.68 1.70
C GLN A 346 -17.63 23.90 1.50
N ASP A 347 -16.42 23.94 2.08
CA ASP A 347 -15.51 25.06 1.88
C ASP A 347 -14.65 24.91 0.60
N ILE A 348 -14.65 23.72 -0.03
CA ILE A 348 -13.94 23.44 -1.28
C ILE A 348 -14.66 24.12 -2.46
N ARG A 349 -13.98 25.10 -3.09
CA ARG A 349 -14.52 25.90 -4.21
C ARG A 349 -13.75 25.72 -5.52
N ASP A 350 -12.43 25.63 -5.41
CA ASP A 350 -11.50 25.76 -6.52
C ASP A 350 -10.89 24.42 -6.96
N ALA A 351 -11.55 23.31 -6.63
CA ALA A 351 -11.22 21.97 -7.10
C ALA A 351 -12.41 21.36 -7.84
N ALA A 352 -12.16 20.67 -8.95
CA ALA A 352 -13.15 19.81 -9.59
C ALA A 352 -13.24 18.43 -8.90
N LEU A 353 -14.39 17.77 -8.96
CA LEU A 353 -14.62 16.47 -8.30
C LEU A 353 -15.11 15.41 -9.31
N LEU A 354 -14.38 14.31 -9.42
CA LEU A 354 -14.80 13.10 -10.13
C LEU A 354 -14.95 11.96 -9.14
N THR A 355 -16.14 11.35 -9.08
CA THR A 355 -16.38 10.14 -8.28
C THR A 355 -16.59 8.94 -9.21
N ILE A 356 -15.96 7.81 -8.91
CA ILE A 356 -16.05 6.59 -9.71
C ILE A 356 -16.45 5.41 -8.82
N GLU A 357 -17.44 4.65 -9.24
CA GLU A 357 -17.96 3.47 -8.54
C GLU A 357 -18.09 2.28 -9.49
N GLY A 358 -18.05 1.06 -8.96
CA GLY A 358 -18.38 -0.14 -9.73
C GLY A 358 -19.82 -0.58 -9.47
N GLU A 359 -20.59 -0.89 -10.51
CA GLU A 359 -21.99 -1.35 -10.38
C GLU A 359 -22.10 -2.61 -9.48
N LEU A 360 -21.07 -3.47 -9.51
CA LEU A 360 -21.01 -4.74 -8.77
C LEU A 360 -20.01 -4.69 -7.61
N ASP A 361 -19.64 -3.49 -7.15
CA ASP A 361 -18.71 -3.31 -6.03
C ASP A 361 -19.34 -3.85 -4.72
N ASP A 362 -18.74 -4.91 -4.18
CA ASP A 362 -19.15 -5.56 -2.93
C ASP A 362 -18.32 -5.12 -1.72
N ILE A 363 -17.45 -4.11 -1.87
CA ILE A 363 -16.64 -3.50 -0.83
C ILE A 363 -17.18 -2.12 -0.48
N SER A 364 -17.25 -1.23 -1.47
CA SER A 364 -17.81 0.11 -1.37
C SER A 364 -19.05 0.18 -2.24
N GLY A 365 -20.22 0.00 -1.63
CA GLY A 365 -21.47 -0.11 -2.37
C GLY A 365 -21.82 1.15 -3.18
N SER A 366 -22.69 0.98 -4.18
CA SER A 366 -23.18 2.09 -5.01
C SER A 366 -23.74 3.23 -4.17
N GLY A 367 -23.34 4.45 -4.52
CA GLY A 367 -23.69 5.70 -3.86
C GLY A 367 -22.77 6.11 -2.71
N GLN A 368 -21.88 5.24 -2.20
CA GLN A 368 -21.01 5.57 -1.08
C GLN A 368 -19.98 6.64 -1.43
N THR A 369 -19.31 6.53 -2.58
CA THR A 369 -18.33 7.50 -3.11
C THR A 369 -19.03 8.72 -3.70
N GLN A 370 -20.14 8.49 -4.42
CA GLN A 370 -20.95 9.55 -5.03
C GLN A 370 -21.43 10.58 -4.00
N ALA A 371 -21.64 10.16 -2.74
CA ALA A 371 -22.01 11.05 -1.65
C ALA A 371 -21.05 12.24 -1.42
N ALA A 372 -19.81 12.18 -1.94
CA ALA A 372 -18.89 13.33 -1.91
C ALA A 372 -19.50 14.58 -2.57
N HIS A 373 -20.33 14.43 -3.61
CA HIS A 373 -21.01 15.54 -4.28
C HIS A 373 -22.03 16.24 -3.37
N ASP A 374 -22.71 15.49 -2.50
CA ASP A 374 -23.66 16.05 -1.53
C ASP A 374 -22.95 16.86 -0.43
N LEU A 375 -21.71 16.51 -0.11
CA LEU A 375 -20.90 17.19 0.90
C LEU A 375 -20.18 18.43 0.31
N CYS A 376 -19.64 18.31 -0.91
CA CYS A 376 -18.84 19.34 -1.58
C CYS A 376 -19.72 20.38 -2.31
N THR A 377 -20.69 20.96 -1.60
CA THR A 377 -21.75 21.80 -2.20
C THR A 377 -21.29 23.05 -2.96
N GLN A 378 -20.02 23.47 -2.81
CA GLN A 378 -19.44 24.62 -3.50
C GLN A 378 -18.56 24.24 -4.71
N VAL A 379 -18.34 22.95 -4.97
CA VAL A 379 -17.64 22.48 -6.17
C VAL A 379 -18.50 22.69 -7.40
N LYS A 380 -17.98 23.43 -8.38
CA LYS A 380 -18.71 23.81 -9.61
C LYS A 380 -18.66 22.76 -10.72
N HIS A 381 -17.60 21.95 -10.73
CA HIS A 381 -17.34 20.96 -11.76
C HIS A 381 -17.30 19.57 -11.12
N GLY A 382 -18.45 18.91 -11.10
CA GLY A 382 -18.64 17.56 -10.56
C GLY A 382 -19.06 16.57 -11.64
N GLU A 383 -18.40 15.41 -11.69
CA GLU A 383 -18.83 14.26 -12.50
C GLU A 383 -18.91 13.00 -11.63
N HIS A 384 -19.90 12.15 -11.91
CA HIS A 384 -20.01 10.81 -11.34
C HIS A 384 -20.07 9.77 -12.46
N PHE A 385 -19.28 8.71 -12.32
CA PHE A 385 -19.23 7.62 -13.27
C PHE A 385 -19.38 6.26 -12.57
N GLU A 386 -20.51 5.60 -12.78
CA GLU A 386 -20.72 4.21 -12.37
C GLU A 386 -20.33 3.25 -13.50
N VAL A 387 -19.34 2.40 -13.24
CA VAL A 387 -18.73 1.50 -14.22
C VAL A 387 -19.55 0.21 -14.28
N GLN A 388 -20.32 0.07 -15.35
CA GLN A 388 -21.20 -1.07 -15.58
C GLN A 388 -20.42 -2.41 -15.58
N GLY A 389 -20.91 -3.36 -14.80
CA GLY A 389 -20.34 -4.69 -14.61
C GLY A 389 -18.98 -4.73 -13.91
N ALA A 390 -18.45 -3.61 -13.39
CA ALA A 390 -17.21 -3.62 -12.62
C ALA A 390 -17.49 -3.94 -11.14
N GLY A 391 -16.75 -4.88 -10.57
CA GLY A 391 -16.56 -4.97 -9.12
C GLY A 391 -15.49 -4.00 -8.63
N HIS A 392 -15.19 -4.02 -7.32
CA HIS A 392 -14.31 -3.05 -6.65
C HIS A 392 -12.99 -2.82 -7.39
N TYR A 393 -12.26 -3.90 -7.70
CA TYR A 393 -10.95 -3.79 -8.34
C TYR A 393 -11.01 -3.40 -9.82
N GLY A 394 -12.11 -3.70 -10.50
CA GLY A 394 -12.28 -3.43 -11.92
C GLY A 394 -12.26 -1.94 -12.24
N ILE A 395 -12.47 -1.08 -11.24
CA ILE A 395 -12.43 0.36 -11.41
C ILE A 395 -11.01 0.94 -11.38
N PHE A 396 -9.98 0.20 -10.93
CA PHE A 396 -8.59 0.71 -10.86
C PHE A 396 -7.53 -0.27 -11.39
N SER A 397 -7.92 -1.49 -11.79
CA SER A 397 -7.02 -2.48 -12.37
C SER A 397 -7.70 -3.26 -13.50
N GLY A 398 -6.90 -3.74 -14.46
CA GLY A 398 -7.36 -4.61 -15.53
C GLY A 398 -8.01 -3.88 -16.70
N ARG A 399 -8.74 -4.64 -17.54
CA ARG A 399 -9.30 -4.13 -18.79
C ARG A 399 -10.27 -2.98 -18.59
N ARG A 400 -11.22 -3.12 -17.65
CA ARG A 400 -12.23 -2.08 -17.38
C ARG A 400 -11.57 -0.77 -16.93
N TRP A 401 -10.54 -0.85 -16.10
CA TRP A 401 -9.70 0.31 -15.77
C TRP A 401 -9.09 0.94 -17.03
N ARG A 402 -8.37 0.18 -17.86
CA ARG A 402 -7.66 0.73 -19.03
C ARG A 402 -8.60 1.27 -20.12
N GLU A 403 -9.72 0.62 -20.36
CA GLU A 403 -10.61 0.90 -21.51
C GLU A 403 -11.81 1.79 -21.17
N GLN A 404 -12.26 1.81 -19.91
CA GLN A 404 -13.47 2.55 -19.52
C GLN A 404 -13.16 3.66 -18.51
N VAL A 405 -12.44 3.33 -17.43
CA VAL A 405 -12.26 4.26 -16.31
C VAL A 405 -11.13 5.25 -16.56
N TYR A 406 -9.95 4.77 -16.94
CA TYR A 406 -8.78 5.60 -17.18
C TYR A 406 -9.02 6.69 -18.24
N PRO A 407 -9.69 6.43 -19.38
CA PRO A 407 -10.02 7.50 -20.33
C PRO A 407 -10.82 8.62 -19.68
N ARG A 408 -11.78 8.31 -18.80
CA ARG A 408 -12.55 9.32 -18.04
C ARG A 408 -11.64 10.10 -17.09
N VAL A 409 -10.78 9.41 -16.32
CA VAL A 409 -9.84 10.06 -15.41
C VAL A 409 -8.88 10.99 -16.15
N ARG A 410 -8.27 10.51 -17.24
CA ARG A 410 -7.35 11.27 -18.10
C ARG A 410 -8.02 12.51 -18.67
N ASP A 411 -9.21 12.35 -19.23
CA ASP A 411 -9.92 13.45 -19.89
C ASP A 411 -10.43 14.48 -18.86
N PHE A 412 -10.88 14.01 -17.69
CA PHE A 412 -11.25 14.88 -16.58
C PHE A 412 -10.06 15.70 -16.07
N ILE A 413 -8.92 15.06 -15.77
CA ILE A 413 -7.69 15.76 -15.35
C ILE A 413 -7.28 16.78 -16.40
N ARG A 414 -7.21 16.37 -17.68
CA ARG A 414 -6.84 17.25 -18.79
C ARG A 414 -7.78 18.46 -18.93
N SER A 415 -9.08 18.28 -18.65
CA SER A 415 -10.04 19.38 -18.74
C SER A 415 -9.86 20.45 -17.65
N GLN A 416 -9.19 20.10 -16.56
CA GLN A 416 -8.96 20.98 -15.39
C GLN A 416 -7.51 21.46 -15.28
N ASP A 417 -6.57 20.83 -15.99
CA ASP A 417 -5.13 21.11 -15.89
C ASP A 417 -4.78 22.52 -16.36
N LEU A 418 -3.76 23.09 -15.73
CA LEU A 418 -3.20 24.38 -16.09
C LEU A 418 -1.72 24.20 -16.51
N PRO A 419 -1.15 25.12 -17.31
CA PRO A 419 0.27 25.08 -17.59
C PRO A 419 1.09 25.06 -16.28
N GLN A 420 1.95 24.06 -16.14
CA GLN A 420 2.78 23.86 -14.96
C GLN A 420 3.77 25.03 -14.81
N VAL A 421 3.84 25.59 -13.61
CA VAL A 421 4.81 26.65 -13.27
C VAL A 421 5.89 26.00 -12.42
N ARG A 422 6.99 25.60 -13.06
CA ARG A 422 8.19 25.25 -12.30
C ARG A 422 8.90 26.54 -11.89
N PRO A 423 9.37 26.66 -10.65
CA PRO A 423 10.36 27.67 -10.31
C PRO A 423 11.48 27.61 -11.35
N ASP A 424 11.86 28.76 -11.90
CA ASP A 424 12.92 28.85 -12.91
C ASP A 424 14.24 28.39 -12.28
N THR A 425 14.51 27.09 -12.32
CA THR A 425 15.85 26.56 -12.11
C THR A 425 16.59 26.82 -13.42
N SER A 426 16.99 28.09 -13.61
CA SER A 426 17.79 28.55 -14.75
C SER A 426 19.23 28.01 -14.73
N GLU A 427 19.52 27.08 -13.84
CA GLU A 427 20.66 26.18 -13.90
C GLU A 427 20.08 24.77 -14.04
N LEU A 428 20.61 23.97 -14.97
CA LEU A 428 20.46 22.52 -14.92
C LEU A 428 20.89 22.07 -13.50
N ALA A 429 19.94 21.97 -12.59
CA ALA A 429 20.19 21.50 -11.25
C ALA A 429 20.62 20.03 -11.36
N ALA A 430 21.60 19.64 -10.56
CA ALA A 430 22.17 18.30 -10.48
C ALA A 430 21.18 17.20 -10.01
N GLU A 431 19.89 17.34 -10.33
CA GLU A 431 18.92 16.23 -10.35
C GLU A 431 19.10 15.31 -11.58
N ASP A 432 19.98 15.69 -12.52
CA ASP A 432 20.41 14.92 -13.69
C ASP A 432 21.69 14.09 -13.44
N GLU A 433 22.30 14.17 -12.25
CA GLU A 433 23.36 13.24 -11.87
C GLU A 433 22.77 12.00 -11.18
N VAL A 434 23.01 10.85 -11.78
CA VAL A 434 22.80 9.54 -11.15
C VAL A 434 23.67 9.48 -9.90
N GLU A 435 23.08 9.64 -8.72
CA GLU A 435 23.77 9.29 -7.48
C GLU A 435 24.16 7.82 -7.55
N HIS A 436 25.46 7.56 -7.66
CA HIS A 436 26.00 6.23 -7.43
C HIS A 436 25.73 5.85 -5.98
N VAL A 437 24.68 5.05 -5.77
CA VAL A 437 24.40 4.39 -4.50
C VAL A 437 25.65 3.60 -4.11
N THR A 438 26.39 4.11 -3.14
CA THR A 438 27.44 3.33 -2.49
C THR A 438 26.74 2.22 -1.71
N ALA A 439 27.05 0.98 -2.08
CA ALA A 439 26.52 -0.20 -1.42
C ALA A 439 26.70 -0.09 0.11
N PRO A 440 25.68 -0.46 0.92
CA PRO A 440 25.83 -0.40 2.36
C PRO A 440 27.01 -1.28 2.78
N ALA A 441 27.93 -0.69 3.54
CA ALA A 441 29.09 -1.38 4.07
C ALA A 441 28.64 -2.68 4.74
N ALA A 442 29.11 -3.81 4.21
CA ALA A 442 28.84 -5.13 4.77
C ALA A 442 29.15 -5.09 6.26
N ARG A 443 28.12 -5.22 7.11
CA ARG A 443 28.28 -5.45 8.54
C ARG A 443 29.18 -6.68 8.69
N LYS A 444 30.42 -6.45 9.15
CA LYS A 444 31.30 -7.53 9.59
C LYS A 444 30.52 -8.38 10.57
N ARG A 445 30.24 -9.64 10.21
CA ARG A 445 29.84 -10.68 11.17
C ARG A 445 30.78 -10.57 12.36
N ALA A 446 30.22 -10.31 13.54
CA ALA A 446 30.96 -10.42 14.78
C ALA A 446 31.52 -11.85 14.85
N SER A 447 32.85 -11.97 14.79
CA SER A 447 33.53 -13.23 15.04
C SER A 447 33.17 -13.68 16.45
N ALA A 448 32.63 -14.89 16.58
CA ALA A 448 32.39 -15.51 17.88
C ALA A 448 33.66 -15.43 18.73
N ALA A 449 33.54 -14.82 19.92
CA ALA A 449 34.63 -14.74 20.87
C ALA A 449 35.09 -16.16 21.27
N PRO A 450 36.40 -16.42 21.36
CA PRO A 450 36.88 -17.73 21.79
C PRO A 450 36.48 -17.98 23.25
N ARG A 451 35.87 -19.14 23.51
CA ARG A 451 35.64 -19.69 24.85
C ARG A 451 36.94 -19.62 25.65
N LYS A 452 36.97 -18.78 26.69
CA LYS A 452 37.98 -18.86 27.75
C LYS A 452 37.71 -20.14 28.55
N THR A 453 38.56 -21.15 28.36
CA THR A 453 38.69 -22.28 29.25
C THR A 453 39.26 -21.80 30.58
N SER A 454 38.47 -21.89 31.64
CA SER A 454 38.93 -21.68 33.01
C SER A 454 39.90 -22.80 33.39
N ALA A 455 41.19 -22.47 33.50
CA ALA A 455 42.19 -23.35 34.08
C ALA A 455 41.86 -23.58 35.56
N ALA A 456 41.59 -24.83 35.93
CA ALA A 456 41.47 -25.25 37.31
C ALA A 456 42.85 -25.21 37.98
N THR A 457 42.93 -24.42 39.05
CA THR A 457 44.10 -24.20 39.89
C THR A 457 44.49 -25.49 40.62
N ALA A 458 45.72 -25.95 40.42
CA ALA A 458 46.29 -27.08 41.15
C ALA A 458 46.62 -26.68 42.59
N ALA A 459 46.06 -27.41 43.56
CA ALA A 459 46.42 -27.30 44.98
C ALA A 459 47.75 -28.04 45.29
N PRO A 460 48.55 -27.56 46.25
CA PRO A 460 49.91 -28.07 46.48
C PRO A 460 49.90 -29.37 47.30
N ARG A 461 50.78 -30.30 46.91
CA ARG A 461 51.10 -31.55 47.62
C ARG A 461 51.83 -31.25 48.93
N SER A 462 51.24 -31.66 50.06
CA SER A 462 51.94 -31.81 51.34
C SER A 462 52.68 -33.15 51.40
N ALA A 463 53.94 -33.13 51.80
CA ALA A 463 54.77 -34.32 52.05
C ALA A 463 54.89 -34.63 53.54
N ARG A 464 54.69 -35.90 53.91
CA ARG A 464 55.21 -36.68 55.08
C ARG A 464 54.27 -37.89 55.25
N ALA A 465 54.63 -39.08 55.68
CA ALA A 465 55.90 -39.75 56.01
C ALA A 465 55.57 -41.25 56.16
N SER A 466 56.59 -42.06 55.93
CA SER A 466 56.73 -43.50 56.18
C SER A 466 56.03 -44.09 57.44
N ARG A 467 55.48 -45.32 57.33
CA ARG A 467 56.09 -46.59 57.84
C ARG A 467 55.07 -47.75 57.96
N LYS A 468 55.55 -48.92 57.50
CA LYS A 468 55.44 -50.30 58.04
C LYS A 468 54.09 -51.04 58.13
N SER A 469 54.04 -52.12 57.34
CA SER A 469 53.70 -53.52 57.66
C SER A 469 53.04 -53.85 59.01
N SER A 470 51.90 -54.53 58.93
CA SER A 470 51.68 -55.90 59.42
C SER A 470 50.54 -56.55 58.67
#